data_AF-A0A8T3NYG1-F1
#
_entry.id   AF-A0A8T3NYG1-F1
#
_cell.length_a   1.000
_cell.length_b   1.000
_cell.length_c   1.000
_cell.angle_alpha   90.00
_cell.angle_beta   90.00
_cell.angle_gamma   90.00
#
_symmetry.space_group_name_H-M   'P 1'
#
loop_
_entity.id
_entity.type
_entity.pdbx_description
1 polymer ?
#
loop_
_entity_poly.entity_id
_entity_poly.type
_entity_poly.pdbx_seq_one_letter_code
_entity_poly.pdbx_strand_id
1 'polypeptide(L)'
;MPRGGAKPGERRGGRQKGTRNKRTLAVIDRLDVMGCDPIAGMARIAMDETAELAIRAQMFKELAQYVAPKRKAIEVTGEDGGPIKGEFTLTAWLDEHSGKTLGPPSER
;
A
#
# COMPACT_ATOMS: atom_id res chain seq x y z
N MET A 1 5.94 56.23 -8.19
CA MET A 1 6.98 55.73 -7.26
C MET A 1 7.10 54.22 -7.43
N PRO A 2 8.30 53.64 -7.60
CA PRO A 2 8.45 52.19 -7.75
C PRO A 2 8.31 51.50 -6.38
N ARG A 3 7.45 50.49 -6.27
CA ARG A 3 7.33 49.67 -5.05
C ARG A 3 8.53 48.73 -4.99
N GLY A 4 9.36 48.86 -3.96
CA GLY A 4 10.57 48.06 -3.77
C GLY A 4 10.27 46.56 -3.81
N GLY A 5 11.14 45.80 -4.49
CA GLY A 5 11.08 44.34 -4.52
C GLY A 5 11.21 43.71 -3.13
N ALA A 6 10.91 42.41 -3.03
CA ALA A 6 11.04 41.69 -1.77
C ALA A 6 12.49 41.71 -1.27
N LYS A 7 12.69 41.89 0.03
CA LYS A 7 14.02 41.91 0.65
C LYS A 7 14.72 40.55 0.44
N PRO A 8 16.07 40.49 0.39
CA PRO A 8 16.79 39.22 0.38
C PRO A 8 16.35 38.33 1.55
N GLY A 9 15.76 37.16 1.24
CA GLY A 9 15.18 36.24 2.24
C GLY A 9 13.65 36.32 2.40
N GLU A 10 12.99 37.41 1.98
CA GLU A 10 11.52 37.50 1.95
C GLU A 10 10.99 36.90 0.64
N ARG A 11 10.33 35.73 0.70
CA ARG A 11 9.51 35.24 -0.41
C ARG A 11 8.09 35.81 -0.29
N ARG A 12 7.83 36.94 -0.94
CA ARG A 12 6.51 37.61 -0.93
C ARG A 12 5.57 37.08 -2.05
N GLY A 13 5.65 35.79 -2.35
CA GLY A 13 4.86 35.16 -3.41
C GLY A 13 5.05 33.64 -3.50
N GLY A 14 3.96 32.93 -3.82
CA GLY A 14 3.91 31.48 -3.99
C GLY A 14 2.48 30.96 -3.88
N ARG A 15 2.18 29.80 -4.50
CA ARG A 15 0.89 29.14 -4.26
C ARG A 15 0.81 28.75 -2.79
N GLN A 16 -0.30 29.09 -2.12
CA GLN A 16 -0.54 28.64 -0.76
C GLN A 16 -0.43 27.12 -0.70
N LYS A 17 0.44 26.63 0.21
CA LYS A 17 0.69 25.19 0.37
C LYS A 17 -0.62 24.52 0.77
N GLY A 18 -0.97 23.43 0.09
CA GLY A 18 -2.22 22.70 0.31
C GLY A 18 -3.40 23.13 -0.55
N THR A 19 -3.37 24.31 -1.18
CA THR A 19 -4.43 24.71 -2.13
C THR A 19 -4.45 23.75 -3.31
N ARG A 20 -5.62 23.19 -3.67
CA ARG A 20 -5.77 22.29 -4.81
C ARG A 20 -5.48 23.00 -6.14
N ASN A 21 -5.07 22.22 -7.14
CA ASN A 21 -4.93 22.75 -8.51
C ASN A 21 -6.31 23.10 -9.08
N LYS A 22 -6.42 24.18 -9.86
CA LYS A 22 -7.64 24.56 -10.59
C LYS A 22 -8.21 23.40 -11.41
N ARG A 23 -7.36 22.61 -12.06
CA ARG A 23 -7.78 21.42 -12.83
C ARG A 23 -8.45 20.37 -11.95
N THR A 24 -7.91 20.15 -10.74
CA THR A 24 -8.48 19.19 -9.78
C THR A 24 -9.83 19.68 -9.26
N LEU A 25 -9.96 20.97 -8.96
CA LEU A 25 -11.23 21.56 -8.55
C LEU A 25 -12.29 21.42 -9.64
N ALA A 26 -11.98 21.74 -10.89
CA ALA A 26 -12.93 21.61 -11.99
C ALA A 26 -13.45 20.18 -12.21
N VAL A 27 -12.64 19.16 -11.90
CA VAL A 27 -13.09 17.75 -11.95
C VAL A 27 -14.03 17.45 -10.78
N ILE A 28 -13.70 17.91 -9.57
CA ILE A 28 -14.55 17.75 -8.38
C ILE A 28 -15.91 18.43 -8.62
N ASP A 29 -15.92 19.68 -9.08
CA ASP A 29 -17.15 20.42 -9.34
C ASP A 29 -18.05 19.71 -10.36
N ARG A 30 -17.45 19.12 -11.42
CA ARG A 30 -18.20 18.33 -12.41
C ARG A 30 -18.80 17.06 -11.81
N LEU A 31 -18.04 16.34 -10.97
CA LEU A 31 -18.52 15.14 -10.29
C LEU A 31 -19.65 15.47 -9.30
N ASP A 32 -19.52 16.57 -8.57
CA ASP A 32 -20.53 17.05 -7.63
C ASP A 32 -21.84 17.44 -8.34
N VAL A 33 -21.76 18.14 -9.47
CA VAL A 33 -22.93 18.45 -10.31
C VAL A 33 -23.63 17.18 -10.80
N MET A 34 -22.87 16.10 -11.03
CA MET A 34 -23.41 14.80 -11.44
C MET A 34 -23.88 13.93 -10.25
N GLY A 35 -23.71 14.38 -9.00
CA GLY A 35 -23.97 13.57 -7.81
C GLY A 35 -23.11 12.30 -7.75
N CYS A 36 -21.95 12.32 -8.42
CA CYS A 36 -21.09 11.17 -8.57
C CYS A 36 -20.03 11.18 -7.47
N ASP A 37 -20.15 10.25 -6.52
CA ASP A 37 -19.08 9.92 -5.58
C ASP A 37 -18.34 8.67 -6.10
N PRO A 38 -17.11 8.82 -6.62
CA PRO A 38 -16.34 7.71 -7.15
C PRO A 38 -15.98 6.66 -6.09
N ILE A 39 -15.75 7.07 -4.82
CA ILE A 39 -15.42 6.12 -3.75
C ILE A 39 -16.65 5.27 -3.42
N ALA A 40 -17.81 5.90 -3.26
CA ALA A 40 -19.06 5.18 -3.05
C ALA A 40 -19.42 4.29 -4.25
N GLY A 41 -19.19 4.76 -5.48
CA GLY A 41 -19.40 3.98 -6.70
C GLY A 41 -18.54 2.72 -6.76
N MET A 42 -17.23 2.84 -6.50
CA MET A 42 -16.32 1.69 -6.44
C MET A 42 -16.73 0.71 -5.34
N ALA A 43 -17.14 1.20 -4.17
CA ALA A 43 -17.57 0.36 -3.06
C ALA A 43 -18.82 -0.46 -3.41
N ARG A 44 -19.81 0.14 -4.08
CA ARG A 44 -21.01 -0.57 -4.55
C ARG A 44 -20.66 -1.68 -5.54
N ILE A 45 -19.80 -1.39 -6.52
CA ILE A 45 -19.36 -2.38 -7.51
C ILE A 45 -18.57 -3.52 -6.84
N ALA A 46 -17.70 -3.21 -5.88
CA ALA A 46 -16.92 -4.22 -5.16
C ALA A 46 -17.83 -5.20 -4.38
N MET A 47 -18.88 -4.66 -3.76
CA MET A 47 -19.82 -5.42 -2.93
C MET A 47 -20.88 -6.19 -3.75
N ASP A 48 -21.14 -5.80 -4.99
CA ASP A 48 -22.10 -6.49 -5.86
C ASP A 48 -21.61 -7.90 -6.23
N GLU A 49 -22.29 -8.94 -5.74
CA GLU A 49 -21.94 -10.33 -6.00
C GLU A 49 -22.22 -10.79 -7.43
N THR A 50 -23.06 -10.06 -8.17
CA THR A 50 -23.40 -10.37 -9.56
C THR A 50 -22.37 -9.84 -10.55
N ALA A 51 -21.55 -8.87 -10.12
CA ALA A 51 -20.45 -8.35 -10.92
C ALA A 51 -19.32 -9.38 -11.08
N GLU A 52 -18.60 -9.30 -12.20
CA GLU A 52 -17.46 -10.16 -12.46
C GLU A 52 -16.41 -10.06 -11.35
N LEU A 53 -15.92 -11.20 -10.88
CA LEU A 53 -14.96 -11.28 -9.77
C LEU A 53 -13.71 -10.41 -10.02
N ALA A 54 -13.24 -10.34 -11.27
CA ALA A 54 -12.09 -9.51 -11.64
C ALA A 54 -12.35 -8.01 -11.41
N ILE A 55 -13.55 -7.53 -11.77
CA ILE A 55 -13.95 -6.13 -11.56
C ILE A 55 -14.04 -5.84 -10.06
N ARG A 56 -14.68 -6.74 -9.30
CA ARG A 56 -14.80 -6.61 -7.84
C ARG A 56 -13.44 -6.54 -7.17
N ALA A 57 -12.55 -7.47 -7.51
CA ALA A 57 -11.19 -7.53 -6.99
C ALA A 57 -10.40 -6.25 -7.32
N GLN A 58 -10.56 -5.72 -8.53
CA GLN A 58 -9.92 -4.47 -8.92
C GLN A 58 -10.44 -3.28 -8.10
N MET A 59 -11.75 -3.17 -7.84
CA MET A 59 -12.30 -2.11 -6.98
C MET A 59 -11.81 -2.24 -5.53
N PHE A 60 -11.82 -3.45 -4.97
CA PHE A 60 -11.27 -3.67 -3.61
C PHE A 60 -9.79 -3.33 -3.52
N LYS A 61 -9.00 -3.66 -4.54
CA LYS A 61 -7.57 -3.33 -4.60
C LYS A 61 -7.33 -1.82 -4.57
N GLU A 62 -8.09 -1.04 -5.34
CA GLU A 62 -7.96 0.41 -5.35
C GLU A 62 -8.40 1.03 -4.01
N LEU A 63 -9.52 0.56 -3.44
CA LEU A 63 -10.00 1.03 -2.14
C LEU A 63 -9.04 0.68 -1.00
N ALA A 64 -8.42 -0.50 -1.03
CA ALA A 64 -7.47 -0.93 0.00
C ALA A 64 -6.25 0.00 0.12
N GLN A 65 -5.87 0.72 -0.95
CA GLN A 65 -4.77 1.69 -0.93
C GLN A 65 -5.02 2.86 0.04
N TYR A 66 -6.28 3.18 0.32
CA TYR A 66 -6.66 4.23 1.27
C TYR A 66 -6.81 3.73 2.70
N VAL A 67 -6.95 2.41 2.89
CA VAL A 67 -7.13 1.79 4.21
C VAL A 67 -5.79 1.37 4.81
N ALA A 68 -4.92 0.77 4.00
CA ALA A 68 -3.66 0.21 4.47
C ALA A 68 -2.47 0.76 3.66
N PRO A 69 -1.38 1.21 4.33
CA PRO A 69 -0.18 1.60 3.63
C PRO A 69 0.45 0.38 2.94
N LYS A 70 0.93 0.57 1.71
CA LYS A 70 1.75 -0.45 1.03
C LYS A 70 3.02 -0.67 1.85
N ARG A 71 3.20 -1.89 2.34
CA ARG A 71 4.41 -2.27 3.07
C ARG A 71 5.59 -2.09 2.12
N LYS A 72 6.61 -1.38 2.57
CA LYS A 72 7.88 -1.34 1.85
C LYS A 72 8.45 -2.75 1.85
N ALA A 73 8.97 -3.19 0.71
CA ALA A 73 9.83 -4.37 0.70
C ALA A 73 11.05 -4.02 1.56
N ILE A 74 11.22 -4.74 2.67
CA ILE A 74 12.43 -4.65 3.49
C ILE A 74 13.32 -5.78 3.00
N GLU A 75 14.48 -5.42 2.45
CA GLU A 75 15.53 -6.39 2.16
C GLU A 75 16.14 -6.84 3.48
N VAL A 76 16.07 -8.14 3.76
CA VAL A 76 16.77 -8.75 4.88
C VAL A 76 18.09 -9.28 4.33
N THR A 77 19.19 -8.66 4.71
CA THR A 77 20.55 -9.11 4.38
C THR A 77 21.28 -9.51 5.65
N GLY A 78 22.29 -10.38 5.54
CA GLY A 78 23.24 -10.64 6.62
C GLY A 78 24.16 -9.44 6.88
N GLU A 79 25.08 -9.61 7.82
CA GLU A 79 26.13 -8.64 8.14
C GLU A 79 26.84 -8.16 6.85
N ASP A 80 27.03 -6.85 6.71
CA ASP A 80 27.60 -6.18 5.54
C ASP A 80 26.94 -6.49 4.18
N GLY A 81 25.63 -6.81 4.18
CA GLY A 81 24.92 -7.17 2.95
C GLY A 81 25.17 -8.61 2.49
N GLY A 82 25.84 -9.41 3.32
CA GLY A 82 26.17 -10.80 3.05
C GLY A 82 24.97 -11.76 3.16
N PRO A 83 25.21 -13.08 2.96
CA PRO A 83 24.19 -14.10 3.12
C PRO A 83 23.62 -14.11 4.54
N ILE A 84 22.31 -14.33 4.67
CA ILE A 84 21.69 -14.56 5.99
C ILE A 84 22.23 -15.88 6.54
N LYS A 85 22.90 -15.82 7.69
CA LYS A 85 23.29 -17.00 8.46
C LYS A 85 22.19 -17.27 9.49
N GLY A 86 21.48 -18.39 9.31
CA GLY A 86 20.47 -18.85 10.25
C GLY A 86 20.89 -20.17 10.89
N GLU A 87 20.71 -20.29 12.19
CA GLU A 87 20.76 -21.57 12.89
C GLU A 87 19.33 -22.10 12.99
N PHE A 88 19.07 -23.25 12.38
CA PHE A 88 17.76 -23.89 12.41
C PHE A 88 17.78 -25.00 13.45
N THR A 89 17.12 -24.79 14.58
CA THR A 89 16.89 -25.85 15.56
C THR A 89 15.64 -26.62 15.16
N LEU A 90 15.83 -27.81 14.59
CA LEU A 90 14.74 -28.76 14.38
C LEU A 90 14.34 -29.36 15.73
N THR A 91 13.34 -28.77 16.36
CA THR A 91 12.60 -29.44 17.43
C THR A 91 11.69 -30.45 16.75
N ALA A 92 12.11 -31.72 16.74
CA ALA A 92 11.25 -32.81 16.31
C ALA A 92 10.00 -32.80 17.20
N TRP A 93 8.86 -32.42 16.64
CA TRP A 93 7.57 -32.70 17.23
C TRP A 93 7.37 -34.22 17.17
N LEU A 94 7.52 -34.88 18.32
CA LEU A 94 7.10 -36.26 18.50
C LEU A 94 5.57 -36.29 18.46
N ASP A 95 5.00 -36.75 17.34
CA ASP A 95 3.60 -37.17 17.31
C ASP A 95 3.49 -38.48 18.12
N GLU A 96 2.85 -38.41 19.28
CA GLU A 96 2.51 -39.53 20.18
C GLU A 96 1.54 -40.55 19.53
N HIS A 97 1.23 -40.45 18.23
CA HIS A 97 0.16 -41.22 17.59
C HIS A 97 0.60 -42.27 16.57
N SER A 98 1.90 -42.48 16.38
CA SER A 98 2.35 -43.72 15.73
C SER A 98 3.68 -44.16 16.30
N GLY A 99 3.68 -45.28 17.03
CA GLY A 99 4.87 -45.86 17.68
C GLY A 99 5.90 -46.42 16.71
N LYS A 100 6.44 -45.58 15.81
CA LYS A 100 7.60 -45.88 14.97
C LYS A 100 8.53 -44.68 14.96
N THR A 101 9.66 -44.81 15.63
CA THR A 101 10.80 -43.91 15.48
C THR A 101 11.40 -44.12 14.09
N LEU A 102 11.32 -43.12 13.21
CA LEU A 102 12.12 -43.11 11.99
C LEU A 102 13.51 -42.61 12.35
N GLY A 103 14.50 -43.50 12.25
CA GLY A 103 15.91 -43.16 12.46
C GLY A 103 16.39 -42.09 11.47
N PRO A 104 17.49 -41.37 11.80
CA PRO A 104 18.00 -40.30 10.94
C PRO A 104 18.35 -40.83 9.54
N PRO A 105 18.24 -40.00 8.48
CA PRO A 105 18.55 -40.42 7.12
C PRO A 105 20.01 -40.87 7.04
N SER A 106 20.25 -42.14 6.71
CA SER A 106 21.59 -42.62 6.39
C SER A 106 22.08 -41.95 5.11
N GLU A 107 23.20 -41.25 5.18
CA GLU A 107 23.91 -40.70 4.02
C GLU A 107 24.14 -41.79 2.96
N ARG A 108 23.69 -41.52 1.74
CA ARG A 108 24.15 -42.18 0.50
C ARG A 108 24.62 -41.10 -0.45
#